data_AF-A0A521ISP3-F1
#
_entry.id   AF-A0A521ISP3-F1
#
_cell.length_a   1.000
_cell.length_b   1.000
_cell.length_c   1.000
_cell.angle_alpha   90.00
_cell.angle_beta   90.00
_cell.angle_gamma   90.00
#
_symmetry.space_group_name_H-M   'P 1'
#
loop_
_entity.id
_entity.type
_entity.pdbx_description
1 polymer ?
#
loop_
_entity_poly.entity_id
_entity_poly.type
_entity_poly.pdbx_seq_one_letter_code
_entity_poly.pdbx_strand_id
1 'polypeptide(L)'
;MDITFPGPFIGRSFFIMLFATLDFDMGTTGFNTYFDFRRGTDSIEYTKESGKVLVHDGVSPNSALLISASLFLIAAVLGLYLASMTSWYLIPVGGICMFVGFVYTGGPFPISRTPFGELFAGGFLGTVLFLIVLFVQGFELSLANFLITIPLWIHIAMILSVNNTC
;
A
#
# COMPACT_ATOMS: atom_id res chain seq x y z
N MET A 1 -18.50 4.03 -26.99
CA MET A 1 -18.44 3.28 -25.73
C MET A 1 -18.66 4.33 -24.65
N ASP A 2 -19.92 4.67 -24.40
CA ASP A 2 -20.26 5.71 -23.44
C ASP A 2 -20.01 5.13 -22.04
N ILE A 3 -19.00 5.66 -21.36
CA ILE A 3 -18.70 5.32 -19.97
C ILE A 3 -19.77 6.01 -19.13
N THR A 4 -20.94 5.40 -19.04
CA THR A 4 -21.97 5.82 -18.08
C THR A 4 -21.52 5.34 -16.69
N PHE A 5 -21.02 6.28 -15.88
CA PHE A 5 -20.68 6.03 -14.47
C PHE A 5 -21.97 5.66 -13.71
N PRO A 6 -22.11 4.41 -13.22
CA PRO A 6 -23.30 4.02 -12.48
C PRO A 6 -23.13 4.47 -11.04
N GLY A 7 -23.94 5.46 -10.62
CA GLY A 7 -24.11 5.83 -9.22
C GLY A 7 -23.61 7.24 -8.86
N PRO A 8 -24.27 7.92 -7.90
CA PRO A 8 -23.79 9.19 -7.37
C PRO A 8 -22.47 8.96 -6.62
N PHE A 9 -21.48 9.84 -6.83
CA PHE A 9 -20.23 9.86 -6.07
C PHE A 9 -20.51 9.83 -4.56
N ILE A 10 -20.01 8.81 -3.87
CA ILE A 10 -20.26 8.62 -2.44
C ILE A 10 -19.15 9.35 -1.66
N GLY A 11 -19.26 10.67 -1.56
CA GLY A 11 -18.20 11.52 -0.98
C GLY A 11 -17.73 11.10 0.42
N ARG A 12 -18.64 10.59 1.26
CA ARG A 12 -18.25 10.08 2.59
C ARG A 12 -17.32 8.87 2.51
N SER A 13 -17.68 7.86 1.71
CA SER A 13 -16.84 6.67 1.51
C SER A 13 -15.52 7.01 0.83
N PHE A 14 -15.54 7.99 -0.09
CA PHE A 14 -14.34 8.52 -0.72
C PHE A 14 -13.33 9.05 0.30
N PHE A 15 -13.73 9.94 1.20
CA PHE A 15 -12.78 10.52 2.18
C PHE A 15 -12.26 9.47 3.16
N ILE A 16 -13.12 8.55 3.61
CA ILE A 16 -12.70 7.46 4.51
C ILE A 16 -11.68 6.57 3.79
N MET A 17 -11.97 6.17 2.53
CA MET A 17 -11.06 5.37 1.72
C MET A 17 -9.74 6.11 1.48
N LEU A 18 -9.79 7.39 1.13
CA LEU A 18 -8.60 8.22 0.91
C LEU A 18 -7.67 8.18 2.13
N PHE A 19 -8.18 8.52 3.32
CA PHE A 19 -7.35 8.51 4.53
C PHE A 19 -6.89 7.10 4.89
N ALA A 20 -7.76 6.08 4.80
CA ALA A 20 -7.37 4.69 5.06
C ALA A 20 -6.22 4.23 4.15
N THR A 21 -6.28 4.58 2.87
CA THR A 21 -5.23 4.22 1.89
C THR A 21 -3.95 5.01 2.08
N LEU A 22 -4.04 6.29 2.42
CA LEU A 22 -2.87 7.13 2.70
C LEU A 22 -2.15 6.64 3.96
N ASP A 23 -2.88 6.38 5.04
CA ASP A 23 -2.31 5.86 6.28
C ASP A 23 -1.67 4.48 6.06
N PHE A 24 -2.32 3.61 5.29
CA PHE A 24 -1.76 2.31 4.93
C PHE A 24 -0.45 2.44 4.15
N ASP A 25 -0.42 3.29 3.11
CA ASP A 25 0.75 3.48 2.23
C ASP A 25 1.93 4.17 2.94
N MET A 26 1.64 5.16 3.78
CA MET A 26 2.65 5.79 4.63
C MET A 26 3.18 4.80 5.68
N GLY A 27 2.30 3.95 6.23
CA GLY A 27 2.67 2.91 7.19
C GLY A 27 3.60 1.87 6.60
N THR A 28 3.29 1.32 5.41
CA THR A 28 4.15 0.34 4.70
C THR A 28 5.49 0.95 4.35
N THR A 29 5.51 2.20 3.89
CA THR A 29 6.75 2.94 3.58
C THR A 29 7.63 3.13 4.81
N GLY A 30 7.04 3.48 5.96
CA GLY A 30 7.79 3.58 7.21
C GLY A 30 8.30 2.23 7.74
N PHE A 31 7.52 1.15 7.59
CA PHE A 31 8.00 -0.20 7.88
C PHE A 31 9.18 -0.58 6.97
N ASN A 32 9.08 -0.24 5.68
CA ASN A 32 10.16 -0.45 4.72
C ASN A 32 11.46 0.19 5.19
N THR A 33 11.39 1.49 5.47
CA THR A 33 12.53 2.28 5.97
C THR A 33 13.10 1.72 7.29
N TYR A 34 12.24 1.32 8.23
CA TYR A 34 12.68 0.74 9.50
C TYR A 34 13.41 -0.60 9.33
N PHE A 35 12.84 -1.53 8.55
CA PHE A 35 13.43 -2.86 8.38
C PHE A 35 14.71 -2.82 7.55
N ASP A 36 14.79 -1.95 6.55
CA ASP A 36 16.00 -1.76 5.73
C ASP A 36 17.13 -1.15 6.54
N PHE A 37 16.84 -0.15 7.38
CA PHE A 37 17.81 0.41 8.33
C PHE A 37 18.30 -0.65 9.33
N ARG A 38 17.37 -1.40 9.95
CA ARG A 38 17.72 -2.42 10.97
C ARG A 38 18.51 -3.59 10.41
N ARG A 39 18.35 -3.92 9.13
CA ARG A 39 19.07 -5.01 8.45
C ARG A 39 20.36 -4.55 7.78
N GLY A 40 20.67 -3.25 7.82
CA GLY A 40 21.84 -2.66 7.17
C GLY A 40 21.75 -2.61 5.65
N THR A 41 20.53 -2.71 5.10
CA THR A 41 20.28 -2.50 3.66
C THR A 41 20.42 -1.01 3.34
N ASP A 42 19.84 -0.16 4.20
CA ASP A 42 20.07 1.28 4.16
C ASP A 42 21.28 1.63 5.02
N SER A 43 22.24 2.36 4.44
CA SER A 43 23.46 2.80 5.15
C SER A 43 23.98 4.11 4.58
N ILE A 44 24.77 4.84 5.38
CA ILE A 44 25.37 6.12 4.97
C ILE A 44 26.25 5.98 3.72
N GLU A 45 26.83 4.81 3.48
CA GLU A 45 27.79 4.57 2.39
C GLU A 45 27.10 4.31 1.05
N TYR A 46 25.95 3.63 1.05
CA TYR A 46 25.25 3.21 -0.17
C TYR A 46 23.97 4.03 -0.45
N THR A 47 23.29 4.50 0.60
CA THR A 47 22.01 5.22 0.47
C THR A 47 22.27 6.71 0.24
N LYS A 48 21.92 7.20 -0.95
CA LYS A 48 22.05 8.62 -1.34
C LYS A 48 20.73 9.39 -1.29
N GLU A 49 19.63 8.69 -1.05
CA GLU A 49 18.29 9.26 -1.03
C GLU A 49 18.12 10.13 0.22
N SER A 50 18.01 11.45 0.04
CA SER A 50 17.86 12.41 1.15
C SER A 50 16.60 12.19 1.98
N GLY A 51 15.59 11.51 1.43
CA GLY A 51 14.36 11.15 2.14
C GLY A 51 14.54 10.05 3.20
N LYS A 52 15.70 9.38 3.27
CA LYS A 52 15.99 8.31 4.25
C LYS A 52 16.42 8.90 5.59
N VAL A 53 15.45 9.48 6.30
CA VAL A 53 15.65 10.22 7.55
C VAL A 53 16.29 9.40 8.69
N LEU A 54 16.17 8.06 8.67
CA LEU A 54 16.87 7.19 9.63
C LEU A 54 18.38 7.14 9.37
N VAL A 55 18.80 7.30 8.11
CA VAL A 55 20.21 7.28 7.70
C VAL A 55 20.83 8.67 7.82
N HIS A 56 20.11 9.70 7.36
CA HIS A 56 20.68 11.04 7.18
C HIS A 56 20.35 12.02 8.32
N ASP A 57 19.17 11.91 8.95
CA ASP A 57 18.68 12.91 9.90
C ASP A 57 18.66 12.43 11.36
N GLY A 58 19.16 11.22 11.63
CA GLY A 58 19.27 10.67 12.98
C GLY A 58 17.93 10.36 13.66
N VAL A 59 16.85 10.19 12.88
CA VAL A 59 15.54 9.81 13.40
C VAL A 59 15.62 8.44 14.09
N SER A 60 15.03 8.33 15.28
CA SER A 60 15.09 7.07 16.03
C SER A 60 14.32 5.96 15.30
N PRO A 61 14.90 4.75 15.12
CA PRO A 61 14.20 3.64 14.49
C PRO A 61 12.92 3.24 15.22
N ASN A 62 12.90 3.36 16.55
CA ASN A 62 11.73 3.07 17.36
C ASN A 62 10.59 4.05 17.09
N SER A 63 10.89 5.33 16.86
CA SER A 63 9.89 6.33 16.47
C SER A 63 9.26 5.99 15.13
N ALA A 64 10.08 5.61 14.14
CA ALA A 64 9.59 5.21 12.83
C ALA A 64 8.67 3.99 12.90
N LEU A 65 9.07 2.96 13.66
CA LEU A 65 8.24 1.78 13.89
C LEU A 65 6.90 2.12 14.57
N LEU A 66 6.92 2.97 15.59
CA LEU A 66 5.71 3.37 16.31
C LEU A 66 4.76 4.17 15.43
N ILE A 67 5.29 5.09 14.61
CA ILE A 67 4.49 5.87 13.64
C ILE A 67 3.86 4.93 12.61
N SER A 68 4.64 4.02 12.01
CA SER A 68 4.13 3.03 11.05
C SER A 68 3.03 2.14 11.64
N ALA A 69 3.23 1.64 12.86
CA ALA A 69 2.22 0.84 13.55
C ALA A 69 0.95 1.63 13.86
N SER A 70 1.09 2.91 14.23
CA SER A 70 -0.04 3.80 14.51
C SER A 70 -0.85 4.09 13.25
N LEU A 71 -0.18 4.37 12.12
CA LEU A 71 -0.82 4.56 10.83
C LEU A 71 -1.56 3.29 10.37
N PHE A 72 -0.94 2.11 10.51
CA PHE A 72 -1.62 0.84 10.23
C PHE A 72 -2.86 0.63 11.10
N LEU A 73 -2.79 0.97 12.39
CA LEU A 73 -3.95 0.86 13.28
C LEU A 73 -5.07 1.81 12.86
N ILE A 74 -4.75 3.05 12.49
CA ILE A 74 -5.73 4.03 11.99
C ILE A 74 -6.36 3.51 10.69
N ALA A 75 -5.55 3.03 9.74
CA ALA A 75 -6.02 2.44 8.50
C ALA A 75 -6.96 1.24 8.75
N ALA A 76 -6.63 0.36 9.71
CA ALA A 76 -7.48 -0.76 10.09
C ALA A 76 -8.83 -0.30 10.65
N VAL A 77 -8.84 0.70 11.54
CA VAL A 77 -10.08 1.26 12.11
C VAL A 77 -10.95 1.91 11.02
N LEU A 78 -10.34 2.69 10.12
CA LEU A 78 -11.04 3.29 8.99
C LEU A 78 -11.58 2.23 8.01
N GLY A 79 -10.81 1.17 7.75
CA GLY A 79 -11.24 0.03 6.93
C GLY A 79 -12.42 -0.73 7.54
N LEU A 80 -12.43 -0.96 8.85
CA LEU A 80 -13.56 -1.56 9.57
C LEU A 80 -14.80 -0.67 9.49
N TYR A 81 -14.64 0.63 9.67
CA TYR A 81 -15.73 1.58 9.52
C TYR A 81 -16.28 1.59 8.08
N LEU A 82 -15.40 1.55 7.08
CA LEU A 82 -15.79 1.47 5.68
C LEU A 82 -16.54 0.17 5.35
N ALA A 83 -16.12 -0.96 5.90
CA ALA A 83 -16.79 -2.25 5.75
C ALA A 83 -18.22 -2.23 6.33
N SER A 84 -18.43 -1.53 7.45
CA SER A 84 -19.77 -1.37 8.04
C SER A 84 -20.74 -0.58 7.15
N MET A 85 -20.21 0.25 6.24
CA MET A 85 -20.99 1.11 5.35
C MET A 85 -21.20 0.51 3.95
N THR A 86 -20.34 -0.42 3.54
CA THR A 86 -20.31 -0.95 2.17
C THR A 86 -20.59 -2.45 2.17
N SER A 87 -19.64 -3.24 2.64
CA SER A 87 -19.78 -4.69 2.77
C SER A 87 -18.76 -5.27 3.74
N TRP A 88 -19.19 -6.26 4.53
CA TRP A 88 -18.31 -7.02 5.42
C TRP A 88 -17.23 -7.83 4.68
N TYR A 89 -17.38 -8.06 3.36
CA TYR A 89 -16.34 -8.68 2.53
C TYR A 89 -15.03 -7.86 2.47
N LEU A 90 -15.09 -6.55 2.76
CA LEU A 90 -13.89 -5.71 2.87
C LEU A 90 -12.95 -6.14 4.00
N ILE A 91 -13.47 -6.74 5.08
CA ILE A 91 -12.64 -7.15 6.21
C ILE A 91 -11.64 -8.24 5.83
N PRO A 92 -12.04 -9.40 5.29
CA PRO A 92 -11.08 -10.43 4.92
C PRO A 92 -10.13 -9.95 3.82
N VAL A 93 -10.62 -9.21 2.82
CA VAL A 93 -9.77 -8.69 1.72
C VAL A 93 -8.76 -7.66 2.24
N GLY A 94 -9.20 -6.69 3.03
CA GLY A 94 -8.35 -5.68 3.64
C GLY A 94 -7.36 -6.29 4.64
N GLY A 95 -7.79 -7.26 5.44
CA GLY A 95 -6.93 -8.00 6.35
C GLY A 95 -5.81 -8.74 5.62
N ILE A 96 -6.12 -9.38 4.49
CA ILE A 96 -5.10 -9.99 3.61
C ILE A 96 -4.14 -8.91 3.08
N CYS A 97 -4.65 -7.78 2.59
CA CYS A 97 -3.80 -6.69 2.09
C CYS A 97 -2.87 -6.15 3.18
N MET A 98 -3.36 -5.98 4.41
CA MET A 98 -2.54 -5.53 5.55
C MET A 98 -1.48 -6.55 5.95
N PHE A 99 -1.86 -7.83 6.01
CA PHE A 99 -0.93 -8.92 6.28
C PHE A 99 0.17 -8.98 5.24
N VAL A 100 -0.21 -8.91 3.96
CA VAL A 100 0.72 -8.89 2.84
C VAL A 100 1.62 -7.66 2.88
N GLY A 101 1.08 -6.47 3.14
CA GLY A 101 1.87 -5.24 3.28
C GLY A 101 2.93 -5.35 4.37
N PHE A 102 2.62 -6.02 5.48
CA PHE A 102 3.59 -6.28 6.54
C PHE A 102 4.63 -7.33 6.15
N VAL A 103 4.22 -8.48 5.60
CA VAL A 103 5.13 -9.58 5.20
C VAL A 103 5.99 -9.22 3.98
N TYR A 104 5.55 -8.25 3.18
CA TYR A 104 6.30 -7.78 2.02
C TYR A 104 7.71 -7.32 2.42
N THR A 105 7.80 -6.57 3.53
CA THR A 105 9.08 -6.06 4.05
C THR A 105 9.52 -6.75 5.35
N GLY A 106 8.57 -7.10 6.21
CA GLY A 106 8.80 -7.73 7.51
C GLY A 106 8.97 -9.25 7.44
N GLY A 107 9.38 -9.87 8.54
CA GLY A 107 9.52 -11.33 8.67
C GLY A 107 10.87 -11.91 8.20
N PRO A 108 11.08 -13.23 8.33
CA PRO A 108 12.36 -13.88 8.03
C PRO A 108 12.70 -13.95 6.53
N PHE A 109 11.68 -13.96 5.65
CA PHE A 109 11.82 -14.03 4.20
C PHE A 109 10.96 -12.96 3.52
N PRO A 110 11.43 -11.69 3.50
CA PRO A 110 10.67 -10.59 2.91
C PRO A 110 10.51 -10.78 1.40
N ILE A 111 9.28 -10.60 0.91
CA ILE A 111 8.95 -10.73 -0.52
C ILE A 111 9.69 -9.67 -1.35
N SER A 112 9.96 -8.50 -0.76
CA SER A 112 10.71 -7.41 -1.40
C SER A 112 12.11 -7.79 -1.89
N ARG A 113 12.70 -8.88 -1.35
CA ARG A 113 14.03 -9.36 -1.74
C ARG A 113 14.00 -10.46 -2.80
N THR A 114 12.81 -10.87 -3.23
CA THR A 114 12.66 -11.80 -4.35
C THR A 114 12.64 -11.01 -5.67
N PRO A 115 13.06 -11.60 -6.80
CA PRO A 115 12.98 -10.94 -8.11
C PRO A 115 11.55 -10.62 -8.56
N PHE A 116 10.54 -11.12 -7.83
CA PHE A 116 9.12 -10.88 -8.10
C PHE A 116 8.50 -9.85 -7.14
N GLY A 117 9.27 -9.28 -6.21
CA GLY A 117 8.76 -8.35 -5.20
C GLY A 117 8.01 -7.16 -5.81
N GLU A 118 8.61 -6.54 -6.82
CA GLU A 118 8.05 -5.34 -7.45
C GLU A 118 6.79 -5.63 -8.26
N LEU A 119 6.77 -6.76 -8.98
CA LEU A 119 5.55 -7.24 -9.63
C LEU A 119 4.46 -7.54 -8.60
N PHE A 120 4.82 -8.11 -7.46
CA PHE A 120 3.87 -8.42 -6.41
C PHE A 120 3.31 -7.14 -5.76
N ALA A 121 4.16 -6.17 -5.40
CA ALA A 121 3.76 -4.87 -4.88
C ALA A 121 2.90 -4.09 -5.89
N GLY A 122 3.31 -4.05 -7.16
CA GLY A 122 2.52 -3.46 -8.23
C GLY A 122 1.17 -4.14 -8.42
N GLY A 123 1.06 -5.45 -8.17
CA GLY A 123 -0.21 -6.17 -8.26
C GLY A 123 -1.17 -5.74 -7.15
N PHE A 124 -0.69 -5.62 -5.92
CA PHE A 124 -1.50 -5.14 -4.80
C PHE A 124 -1.88 -3.67 -4.95
N LEU A 125 -0.92 -2.78 -5.24
CA LEU A 125 -1.17 -1.34 -5.34
C LEU A 125 -1.89 -0.95 -6.64
N GLY A 126 -1.50 -1.55 -7.76
CA GLY A 126 -2.04 -1.23 -9.09
C GLY A 126 -3.34 -1.94 -9.43
N THR A 127 -3.56 -3.16 -8.90
CA THR A 127 -4.78 -3.94 -9.18
C THR A 127 -5.68 -4.09 -7.96
N VAL A 128 -5.23 -4.73 -6.89
CA VAL A 128 -6.10 -5.06 -5.75
C VAL A 128 -6.69 -3.81 -5.11
N LEU A 129 -5.85 -2.82 -4.79
CA LEU A 129 -6.29 -1.55 -4.22
C LEU A 129 -7.27 -0.84 -5.16
N PHE A 130 -6.98 -0.78 -6.45
CA PHE A 130 -7.84 -0.12 -7.43
C PHE A 130 -9.24 -0.76 -7.51
N LEU A 131 -9.30 -2.10 -7.49
CA LEU A 131 -10.58 -2.82 -7.46
C LEU A 131 -11.34 -2.60 -6.16
N ILE A 132 -10.66 -2.50 -5.02
CA ILE A 132 -11.30 -2.14 -3.73
C ILE A 132 -11.90 -0.74 -3.81
N VAL A 133 -11.17 0.23 -4.39
CA VAL A 133 -11.67 1.61 -4.56
C VAL A 133 -12.93 1.62 -5.43
N LEU A 134 -12.93 0.89 -6.56
CA LEU A 134 -14.11 0.76 -7.43
C LEU A 134 -15.31 0.14 -6.67
N PHE A 135 -15.07 -0.94 -5.94
CA PHE A 135 -16.09 -1.62 -5.16
C PHE A 135 -16.70 -0.71 -4.08
N VAL A 136 -15.86 0.02 -3.33
CA VAL A 136 -16.29 0.98 -2.29
C VAL A 136 -17.13 2.12 -2.88
N GLN A 137 -16.86 2.50 -4.12
CA GLN A 137 -17.61 3.55 -4.82
C GLN A 137 -18.88 3.03 -5.52
N GLY A 138 -19.20 1.74 -5.38
CA GLY A 138 -20.42 1.15 -5.92
C GLY A 138 -20.31 0.67 -7.37
N PHE A 139 -19.10 0.59 -7.93
CA PHE A 139 -18.89 0.02 -9.25
C PHE A 139 -18.87 -1.51 -9.18
N GLU A 140 -19.41 -2.16 -10.22
CA GLU A 140 -19.35 -3.60 -10.35
C GLU A 140 -17.92 -4.08 -10.68
N LEU A 141 -17.53 -5.19 -10.07
CA LEU A 141 -16.27 -5.86 -10.41
C LEU A 141 -16.47 -6.68 -11.68
N SER A 142 -16.10 -6.09 -12.81
CA SER A 142 -16.16 -6.72 -14.13
C SER A 142 -14.77 -7.06 -14.66
N LEU A 143 -14.70 -7.97 -15.63
CA LEU A 143 -13.45 -8.27 -16.34
C LEU A 143 -12.87 -7.01 -17.00
N ALA A 144 -13.71 -6.11 -17.50
CA ALA A 144 -13.26 -4.84 -18.09
C ALA A 144 -12.54 -3.96 -17.05
N ASN A 145 -13.08 -3.84 -15.84
CA ASN A 145 -12.48 -3.07 -14.76
C ASN A 145 -11.15 -3.68 -14.29
N PHE A 146 -11.04 -5.01 -14.29
CA PHE A 146 -9.76 -5.70 -14.05
C PHE A 146 -8.73 -5.44 -15.15
N LEU A 147 -9.11 -5.48 -16.43
CA LEU A 147 -8.17 -5.25 -17.53
C LEU A 147 -7.58 -3.82 -17.52
N ILE A 148 -8.35 -2.84 -17.03
CA ILE A 148 -7.90 -1.45 -16.86
C ILE A 148 -6.78 -1.32 -15.81
N THR A 149 -6.68 -2.24 -14.85
CA THR A 149 -5.63 -2.19 -13.83
C THR A 149 -4.29 -2.74 -14.29
N ILE A 150 -4.24 -3.49 -15.41
CA ILE A 150 -3.00 -4.11 -15.90
C ILE A 150 -1.92 -3.05 -16.22
N PRO A 151 -2.21 -1.95 -16.95
CA PRO A 151 -1.24 -0.89 -17.16
C PRO A 151 -0.74 -0.26 -15.85
N LEU A 152 -1.64 -0.05 -14.88
CA LEU A 152 -1.28 0.53 -13.57
C LEU A 152 -0.37 -0.40 -12.78
N TRP A 153 -0.67 -1.70 -12.78
CA TRP A 153 0.17 -2.72 -12.17
C TRP A 153 1.58 -2.68 -12.75
N ILE A 154 1.72 -2.76 -14.07
CA ILE A 154 3.03 -2.75 -14.74
C ILE A 154 3.77 -1.44 -14.46
N HIS A 155 3.07 -0.31 -14.47
CA HIS A 155 3.66 1.00 -14.22
C HIS A 155 4.24 1.13 -12.81
N ILE A 156 3.50 0.72 -11.79
CA ILE A 156 3.97 0.73 -10.40
C ILE A 156 5.16 -0.22 -10.23
N ALA A 157 5.09 -1.42 -10.82
CA ALA A 157 6.20 -2.36 -10.77
C ALA A 157 7.48 -1.74 -11.35
N MET A 158 7.40 -1.07 -12.51
CA MET A 158 8.54 -0.38 -13.12
C MET A 158 9.11 0.74 -12.27
N ILE A 159 8.26 1.55 -11.63
CA ILE A 159 8.72 2.62 -10.74
C ILE A 159 9.51 2.02 -9.56
N LEU A 160 8.99 0.95 -8.97
CA LEU A 160 9.65 0.27 -7.86
C LEU A 160 10.97 -0.41 -8.30
N SER A 161 11.03 -0.97 -9.52
CA SER A 161 12.28 -1.50 -10.09
C SER A 161 13.37 -0.46 -10.18
N VAL A 162 13.03 0.74 -10.67
CA VAL A 162 14.00 1.84 -10.74
C VAL A 162 14.42 2.25 -9.34
N ASN A 163 13.46 2.40 -8.41
CA ASN A 163 13.72 2.85 -7.05
C ASN A 163 14.66 1.92 -6.27
N ASN A 164 14.50 0.60 -6.42
CA ASN A 164 15.31 -0.37 -5.66
C ASN A 164 16.67 -0.68 -6.31
N THR A 165 16.89 -0.26 -7.55
CA THR A 165 18.15 -0.49 -8.28
C THR A 165 19.14 0.68 -8.12
N CYS A 166 18.64 1.87 -7.72
CA CYS A 166 19.44 3.07 -7.48
C CYS A 166 20.05 3.11 -6.07
#